data_AF-A0A8C4RMG0-F1
#
_entry.id   AF-A0A8C4RMG0-F1
#
_cell.length_a   1.000
_cell.length_b   1.000
_cell.length_c   1.000
_cell.angle_alpha   90.00
_cell.angle_beta   90.00
_cell.angle_gamma   90.00
#
_symmetry.space_group_name_H-M   'P 1'
#
loop_
_entity.id
_entity.type
_entity.pdbx_description
1 polymer ?
#
loop_
_entity_poly.entity_id
_entity_poly.type
_entity_poly.pdbx_seq_one_letter_code
_entity_poly.pdbx_strand_id
1 'polypeptide(L)'
;SDPRHSGGNIYINRNLSRGIGLQFCKHLLEKQSTIAVVATSRDPENVHRLHNLAQVYPGRISVVKIDVTKGNDIKDAAEKVKDKFGSLDLLINCAAILHPSRKGETNLGGWYSYHMSKAALNMATKNLSIEMGRGRDKVACVALHPGTVETDLSVPYRQNVSKEKLFSAAYSVQCLMNVIDGLSLHKTGRFLAWDGSELTW
;
A
#
# COMPACT_ATOMS: atom_id res chain seq x y z
N SER A 1 -6.64 18.62 -20.07
CA SER A 1 -5.56 17.81 -19.48
C SER A 1 -5.99 17.41 -18.08
N ASP A 2 -5.93 16.12 -17.75
CA ASP A 2 -6.30 15.62 -16.41
C ASP A 2 -5.23 16.09 -15.39
N PRO A 3 -5.58 16.93 -14.40
CA PRO A 3 -4.63 17.46 -13.42
C PRO A 3 -3.98 16.40 -12.53
N ARG A 4 -4.44 15.14 -12.58
CA ARG A 4 -3.86 14.01 -11.82
C ARG A 4 -2.53 13.49 -12.39
N HIS A 5 -2.14 13.93 -13.60
CA HIS A 5 -0.96 13.39 -14.31
C HIS A 5 0.23 14.38 -14.41
N SER A 6 0.11 15.57 -13.82
CA SER A 6 1.23 16.52 -13.73
C SER A 6 2.11 16.22 -12.52
N GLY A 7 3.20 15.45 -12.72
CA GLY A 7 4.35 15.41 -11.81
C GLY A 7 4.09 14.97 -10.37
N GLY A 8 3.18 14.02 -10.14
CA GLY A 8 2.79 13.64 -8.78
C GLY A 8 3.86 12.84 -8.00
N ASN A 9 3.94 13.08 -6.70
CA ASN A 9 4.78 12.32 -5.78
C ASN A 9 3.94 11.25 -5.08
N ILE A 10 4.38 10.00 -5.15
CA ILE A 10 3.67 8.85 -4.58
C ILE A 10 4.48 8.23 -3.47
N TYR A 11 3.86 8.05 -2.32
CA TYR A 11 4.47 7.44 -1.15
C TYR A 11 3.87 6.07 -0.92
N ILE A 12 4.73 5.07 -0.82
CA ILE A 12 4.33 3.70 -0.57
C ILE A 12 4.95 3.25 0.74
N ASN A 13 4.10 3.03 1.74
CA ASN A 13 4.50 2.57 3.05
C ASN A 13 4.51 1.04 3.13
N ARG A 14 5.72 0.50 3.36
CA ARG A 14 6.09 -0.85 3.80
C ARG A 14 5.76 -2.07 2.93
N ASN A 15 6.61 -3.07 3.15
CA ASN A 15 6.78 -4.37 2.47
C ASN A 15 7.33 -4.28 1.03
N LEU A 16 8.47 -3.62 0.91
CA LEU A 16 9.14 -3.36 -0.36
C LEU A 16 10.33 -4.30 -0.66
N SER A 17 10.63 -5.24 0.25
CA SER A 17 11.58 -6.32 -0.02
C SER A 17 10.96 -7.45 -0.86
N ARG A 18 9.63 -7.63 -0.80
CA ARG A 18 8.85 -8.65 -1.53
C ARG A 18 7.34 -8.36 -1.48
N GLY A 19 6.57 -8.93 -2.41
CA GLY A 19 5.10 -8.85 -2.41
C GLY A 19 4.54 -7.59 -3.07
N ILE A 20 3.33 -7.21 -2.65
CA ILE A 20 2.49 -6.18 -3.30
C ILE A 20 3.16 -4.80 -3.30
N GLY A 21 3.81 -4.39 -2.20
CA GLY A 21 4.43 -3.06 -2.10
C GLY A 21 5.53 -2.84 -3.14
N LEU A 22 6.44 -3.82 -3.32
CA LEU A 22 7.46 -3.77 -4.37
C LEU A 22 6.86 -3.69 -5.78
N GLN A 23 5.75 -4.41 -6.00
CA GLN A 23 5.06 -4.38 -7.29
C GLN A 23 4.39 -3.04 -7.56
N PHE A 24 3.86 -2.35 -6.53
CA PHE A 24 3.40 -0.96 -6.69
C PHE A 24 4.54 -0.04 -7.16
N CYS A 25 5.71 -0.10 -6.51
CA CYS A 25 6.87 0.70 -6.94
C CYS A 25 7.23 0.41 -8.40
N LYS A 26 7.33 -0.86 -8.78
CA LYS A 26 7.67 -1.27 -10.15
C LYS A 26 6.62 -0.77 -11.16
N HIS A 27 5.34 -1.02 -10.90
CA HIS A 27 4.25 -0.63 -11.78
C HIS A 27 4.22 0.88 -12.02
N LEU A 28 4.32 1.67 -10.95
CA LEU A 28 4.32 3.12 -10.99
C LEU A 28 5.51 3.67 -11.80
N LEU A 29 6.73 3.17 -11.53
CA LEU A 29 7.93 3.60 -12.25
C LEU A 29 7.86 3.26 -13.75
N GLU A 30 7.29 2.10 -14.11
CA GLU A 30 7.13 1.62 -15.49
C GLU A 30 6.05 2.38 -16.28
N LYS A 31 4.91 2.67 -15.65
CA LYS A 31 3.70 3.15 -16.36
C LYS A 31 3.55 4.66 -16.35
N GLN A 32 4.12 5.35 -15.38
CA GLN A 32 3.96 6.80 -15.22
C GLN A 32 5.35 7.43 -15.25
N SER A 33 5.72 8.12 -16.33
CA SER A 33 7.08 8.66 -16.51
C SER A 33 7.39 9.88 -15.64
N THR A 34 6.36 10.59 -15.17
CA THR A 34 6.48 11.89 -14.48
C THR A 34 6.51 11.79 -12.96
N ILE A 35 6.22 10.62 -12.39
CA ILE A 35 6.08 10.48 -10.94
C ILE A 35 7.40 10.16 -10.25
N ALA A 36 7.53 10.62 -9.01
CA ALA A 36 8.54 10.15 -8.08
C ALA A 36 7.92 9.19 -7.06
N VAL A 37 8.62 8.10 -6.76
CA VAL A 37 8.21 7.08 -5.79
C VAL A 37 9.05 7.21 -4.53
N VAL A 38 8.38 7.40 -3.39
CA VAL A 38 8.99 7.29 -2.05
C VAL A 38 8.66 5.92 -1.48
N ALA A 39 9.69 5.11 -1.37
CA ALA A 39 9.65 3.76 -0.84
C ALA A 39 10.13 3.76 0.62
N THR A 40 9.46 3.03 1.53
CA THR A 40 9.88 2.96 2.93
C THR A 40 10.42 1.59 3.37
N SER A 41 11.46 1.59 4.21
CA SER A 41 12.03 0.38 4.82
C SER A 41 12.51 0.65 6.25
N ARG A 42 12.47 -0.36 7.13
CA ARG A 42 13.13 -0.27 8.45
C ARG A 42 14.65 -0.32 8.34
N ASP A 43 15.14 -0.92 7.27
CA ASP A 43 16.55 -1.15 6.98
C ASP A 43 16.78 -0.84 5.48
N PRO A 44 16.99 0.44 5.14
CA PRO A 44 17.16 0.87 3.75
C PRO A 44 18.48 0.36 3.14
N GLU A 45 19.50 0.04 3.93
CA GLU A 45 20.78 -0.43 3.40
C GLU A 45 20.64 -1.85 2.79
N ASN A 46 19.73 -2.66 3.32
CA ASN A 46 19.56 -4.06 2.93
C ASN A 46 18.36 -4.33 1.99
N VAL A 47 17.87 -3.32 1.25
CA VAL A 47 16.79 -3.49 0.26
C VAL A 47 17.30 -3.59 -1.18
N HIS A 48 18.07 -4.65 -1.49
CA HIS A 48 18.69 -4.86 -2.81
C HIS A 48 17.72 -4.69 -4.00
N ARG A 49 16.47 -5.16 -3.89
CA ARG A 49 15.49 -5.04 -4.98
C ARG A 49 15.06 -3.59 -5.25
N LEU A 50 14.96 -2.77 -4.20
CA LEU A 50 14.69 -1.33 -4.36
C LEU A 50 15.90 -0.59 -4.92
N HIS A 51 17.12 -0.97 -4.49
CA HIS A 51 18.34 -0.42 -5.07
C HIS A 51 18.48 -0.75 -6.55
N ASN A 52 18.13 -1.97 -6.97
CA ASN A 52 18.10 -2.34 -8.39
C ASN A 52 17.06 -1.50 -9.16
N LEU A 53 15.86 -1.28 -8.60
CA LEU A 53 14.88 -0.38 -9.21
C LEU A 53 15.41 1.07 -9.30
N ALA A 54 16.15 1.54 -8.30
CA ALA A 54 16.77 2.86 -8.31
C ALA A 54 17.85 3.01 -9.40
N GLN A 55 18.57 1.93 -9.73
CA GLN A 55 19.50 1.90 -10.85
C GLN A 55 18.78 1.94 -12.21
N VAL A 56 17.65 1.24 -12.34
CA VAL A 56 16.84 1.24 -13.57
C VAL A 56 16.11 2.56 -13.78
N TYR A 57 15.67 3.21 -12.69
CA TYR A 57 14.91 4.46 -12.70
C TYR A 57 15.61 5.55 -11.87
N PRO A 58 16.78 6.04 -12.32
CA PRO A 58 17.59 6.98 -11.54
C PRO A 58 16.83 8.29 -11.27
N GLY A 59 16.94 8.78 -10.03
CA GLY A 59 16.27 10.01 -9.58
C GLY A 59 14.76 9.89 -9.34
N ARG A 60 14.13 8.79 -9.75
CA ARG A 60 12.68 8.60 -9.66
C ARG A 60 12.19 7.79 -8.48
N ILE A 61 13.09 7.13 -7.75
CA ILE A 61 12.77 6.41 -6.52
C ILE A 61 13.70 6.85 -5.40
N SER A 62 13.13 7.10 -4.23
CA SER A 62 13.88 7.39 -3.00
C SER A 62 13.47 6.41 -1.91
N VAL A 63 14.45 5.79 -1.26
CA VAL A 63 14.20 4.90 -0.13
C VAL A 63 14.38 5.69 1.16
N VAL A 64 13.35 5.71 2.01
CA VAL A 64 13.33 6.43 3.29
C VAL A 64 13.25 5.41 4.43
N LYS A 65 14.11 5.58 5.43
CA LYS A 65 14.04 4.78 6.66
C LYS A 65 12.77 5.12 7.43
N ILE A 66 11.97 4.12 7.77
CA ILE A 66 10.86 4.27 8.70
C ILE A 66 10.63 2.98 9.50
N ASP A 67 10.55 3.11 10.83
CA ASP A 67 9.82 2.19 11.67
C ASP A 67 8.48 2.83 12.08
N VAL A 68 7.38 2.36 11.49
CA VAL A 68 6.03 2.90 11.78
C VAL A 68 5.59 2.71 13.23
N THR A 69 6.33 1.95 14.03
CA THR A 69 6.10 1.82 15.48
C THR A 69 6.76 2.95 16.28
N LYS A 70 7.57 3.79 15.65
CA LYS A 70 8.30 4.92 16.26
C LYS A 70 7.78 6.24 15.70
N GLY A 71 7.21 7.08 16.57
CA GLY A 71 6.66 8.38 16.17
C GLY A 71 7.69 9.32 15.53
N ASN A 72 8.92 9.32 16.04
CA ASN A 72 10.01 10.15 15.49
C ASN A 72 10.36 9.73 14.05
N ASP A 73 10.47 8.42 13.77
CA ASP A 73 10.73 7.93 12.42
C ASP A 73 9.65 8.39 11.42
N ILE A 74 8.37 8.41 11.84
CA ILE A 74 7.26 8.89 11.00
C ILE A 74 7.41 10.39 10.74
N LYS A 75 7.70 11.17 11.78
CA LYS A 75 7.87 12.63 11.67
C LYS A 75 9.05 12.98 10.76
N ASP A 76 10.21 12.38 10.98
CA ASP A 76 11.42 12.60 10.19
C ASP A 76 11.21 12.19 8.73
N ALA A 77 10.48 11.11 8.48
CA ALA A 77 10.15 10.69 7.12
C ALA A 77 9.22 11.70 6.43
N ALA A 78 8.21 12.22 7.14
CA ALA A 78 7.30 13.22 6.60
C ALA A 78 8.03 14.54 6.27
N GLU A 79 8.94 15.00 7.14
CA GLU A 79 9.77 16.18 6.91
C GLU A 79 10.67 15.99 5.70
N LYS A 80 11.39 14.85 5.60
CA LYS A 80 12.22 14.54 4.43
C LYS A 80 11.45 14.51 3.12
N VAL A 81 10.23 13.96 3.13
CA VAL A 81 9.37 13.93 1.94
C VAL A 81 8.92 15.33 1.57
N LYS A 82 8.51 16.13 2.55
CA LYS A 82 8.12 17.53 2.33
C LYS A 82 9.26 18.36 1.76
N ASP A 83 10.46 18.25 2.33
CA ASP A 83 11.61 19.05 1.89
C ASP A 83 12.06 18.67 0.47
N LYS A 84 12.00 17.38 0.12
CA LYS A 84 12.45 16.90 -1.17
C LYS A 84 11.41 17.02 -2.28
N PHE A 85 10.13 16.85 -1.96
CA PHE A 85 9.06 16.68 -2.94
C PHE A 85 7.95 17.75 -2.84
N GLY A 86 7.91 18.53 -1.75
CA GLY A 86 6.93 19.58 -1.50
C GLY A 86 5.56 19.05 -1.07
N SER A 87 4.94 18.22 -1.90
CA SER A 87 3.61 17.65 -1.69
C SER A 87 3.57 16.16 -1.99
N LEU A 88 2.47 15.52 -1.58
CA LEU A 88 2.18 14.12 -1.87
C LEU A 88 0.80 13.97 -2.49
N ASP A 89 0.71 13.24 -3.59
CA ASP A 89 -0.54 13.04 -4.35
C ASP A 89 -1.22 11.72 -4.01
N LEU A 90 -0.44 10.70 -3.65
CA LEU A 90 -0.94 9.38 -3.29
C LEU A 90 -0.11 8.77 -2.16
N LEU A 91 -0.82 8.31 -1.12
CA LEU A 91 -0.27 7.51 -0.02
C LEU A 91 -0.86 6.11 -0.06
N ILE A 92 -0.01 5.09 -0.30
CA ILE A 92 -0.42 3.69 -0.26
C ILE A 92 0.15 3.05 1.01
N ASN A 93 -0.71 2.63 1.93
CA ASN A 93 -0.30 1.87 3.12
C ASN A 93 -0.44 0.36 2.87
N CYS A 94 0.68 -0.31 2.55
CA CYS A 94 0.75 -1.74 2.23
C CYS A 94 1.24 -2.60 3.41
N ALA A 95 1.33 -2.05 4.62
CA ALA A 95 1.86 -2.77 5.77
C ALA A 95 0.90 -3.87 6.26
N ALA A 96 1.35 -5.12 6.21
CA ALA A 96 0.73 -6.22 6.93
C ALA A 96 1.84 -7.07 7.57
N ILE A 97 1.78 -7.23 8.89
CA ILE A 97 2.56 -8.21 9.63
C ILE A 97 1.61 -9.30 10.04
N LEU A 98 2.02 -10.54 9.82
CA LEU A 98 1.44 -11.67 10.52
C LEU A 98 2.42 -12.13 11.57
N HIS A 99 1.94 -12.33 12.81
CA HIS A 99 2.76 -12.93 13.84
C HIS A 99 3.07 -14.39 13.46
N PRO A 100 4.35 -14.81 13.35
CA PRO A 100 4.71 -16.17 12.98
C PRO A 100 4.43 -17.22 14.08
N SER A 101 3.89 -16.79 15.23
CA SER A 101 3.61 -17.66 16.37
C SER A 101 2.36 -18.50 16.13
N ARG A 102 2.51 -19.62 15.41
CA ARG A 102 1.55 -20.74 15.42
C ARG A 102 1.29 -21.31 16.83
N LYS A 103 2.12 -20.95 17.82
CA LYS A 103 1.99 -21.35 19.23
C LYS A 103 0.88 -20.54 19.93
N GLY A 104 -0.38 -20.81 19.61
CA GLY A 104 -1.53 -20.25 20.32
C GLY A 104 -2.79 -20.12 19.49
N GLU A 105 -2.67 -20.09 18.16
CA GLU A 105 -3.81 -19.99 17.25
C GLU A 105 -4.16 -21.39 16.73
N THR A 106 -5.15 -22.03 17.37
CA THR A 106 -5.55 -23.42 17.11
C THR A 106 -6.23 -23.60 15.75
N ASN A 107 -6.17 -24.82 15.22
CA ASN A 107 -6.60 -25.28 13.88
C ASN A 107 -8.10 -25.10 13.52
N LEU A 108 -8.86 -24.30 14.26
CA LEU A 108 -10.30 -24.07 14.04
C LEU A 108 -10.70 -22.58 14.05
N GLY A 109 -9.74 -21.66 14.19
CA GLY A 109 -10.02 -20.22 14.26
C GLY A 109 -8.80 -19.41 14.67
N GLY A 110 -7.72 -19.49 13.90
CA GLY A 110 -6.58 -18.59 14.09
C GLY A 110 -6.87 -17.17 13.57
N TRP A 111 -5.90 -16.28 13.72
CA TRP A 111 -5.82 -14.99 13.03
C TRP A 111 -6.74 -13.88 13.56
N TYR A 112 -7.31 -14.04 14.77
CA TYR A 112 -8.08 -12.96 15.41
C TYR A 112 -7.31 -11.66 15.46
N SER A 113 -6.02 -11.71 15.83
CA SER A 113 -5.14 -10.54 15.86
C SER A 113 -5.07 -9.83 14.50
N TYR A 114 -4.93 -10.60 13.42
CA TYR A 114 -4.92 -10.10 12.05
C TYR A 114 -6.30 -9.56 11.63
N HIS A 115 -7.38 -10.33 11.80
CA HIS A 115 -8.74 -9.91 11.46
C HIS A 115 -9.17 -8.66 12.23
N MET A 116 -8.93 -8.61 13.55
CA MET A 116 -9.17 -7.42 14.36
C MET A 116 -8.35 -6.24 13.85
N SER A 117 -7.07 -6.44 13.49
CA SER A 117 -6.26 -5.35 12.94
C SER A 117 -6.79 -4.82 11.60
N LYS A 118 -7.35 -5.70 10.74
CA LYS A 118 -7.94 -5.30 9.46
C LYS A 118 -9.31 -4.64 9.63
N ALA A 119 -10.14 -5.12 10.56
CA ALA A 119 -11.38 -4.45 10.93
C ALA A 119 -11.11 -3.06 11.55
N ALA A 120 -10.11 -2.94 12.40
CA ALA A 120 -9.67 -1.66 12.97
C ALA A 120 -9.12 -0.72 11.89
N LEU A 121 -8.29 -1.22 10.98
CA LEU A 121 -7.78 -0.44 9.83
C LEU A 121 -8.93 0.08 8.96
N ASN A 122 -9.91 -0.77 8.68
CA ASN A 122 -11.12 -0.45 7.95
C ASN A 122 -11.91 0.71 8.60
N MET A 123 -12.15 0.64 9.91
CA MET A 123 -12.78 1.72 10.66
C MET A 123 -11.93 3.00 10.67
N ALA A 124 -10.60 2.88 10.84
CA ALA A 124 -9.69 4.01 10.79
C ALA A 124 -9.74 4.72 9.43
N THR A 125 -9.78 3.97 8.32
CA THR A 125 -9.98 4.51 6.98
C THR A 125 -11.31 5.25 6.85
N LYS A 126 -12.39 4.73 7.44
CA LYS A 126 -13.68 5.41 7.45
C LYS A 126 -13.61 6.75 8.18
N ASN A 127 -13.00 6.79 9.36
CA ASN A 127 -12.84 8.03 10.13
C ASN A 127 -11.97 9.06 9.38
N LEU A 128 -10.82 8.61 8.84
CA LEU A 128 -9.96 9.47 8.02
C LEU A 128 -10.69 10.06 6.81
N SER A 129 -11.56 9.28 6.16
CA SER A 129 -12.34 9.79 5.02
C SER A 129 -13.26 10.96 5.39
N ILE A 130 -13.77 10.98 6.62
CA ILE A 130 -14.65 12.04 7.14
C ILE A 130 -13.80 13.26 7.51
N GLU A 131 -12.72 13.05 8.26
CA GLU A 131 -11.80 14.12 8.68
C GLU A 131 -11.19 14.83 7.47
N MET A 132 -10.60 14.06 6.54
CA MET A 132 -9.98 14.59 5.33
C MET A 132 -11.00 15.11 4.31
N GLY A 133 -12.26 14.71 4.40
CA GLY A 133 -13.35 15.24 3.58
C GLY A 133 -13.86 16.62 4.02
N ARG A 134 -13.59 17.01 5.28
CA ARG A 134 -13.98 18.32 5.86
C ARG A 134 -12.90 19.39 5.72
N GLY A 135 -11.66 18.99 5.40
CA GLY A 135 -10.54 19.90 5.17
C GLY A 135 -10.70 20.77 3.93
N ARG A 136 -9.88 21.84 3.85
CA ARG A 136 -9.78 22.70 2.66
C ARG A 136 -9.27 21.91 1.46
N ASP A 137 -8.22 21.12 1.68
CA ASP A 137 -7.64 20.21 0.70
C ASP A 137 -8.20 18.81 0.95
N LYS A 138 -9.17 18.41 0.12
CA LYS A 138 -9.88 17.15 0.31
C LYS A 138 -9.04 15.98 -0.18
N VAL A 139 -8.91 14.95 0.66
CA VAL A 139 -8.21 13.71 0.32
C VAL A 139 -9.19 12.54 0.30
N ALA A 140 -9.16 11.74 -0.77
CA ALA A 140 -9.91 10.50 -0.83
C ALA A 140 -9.18 9.41 -0.03
N CYS A 141 -9.90 8.74 0.87
CA CYS A 141 -9.37 7.63 1.67
C CYS A 141 -10.19 6.38 1.40
N VAL A 142 -9.58 5.28 0.96
CA VAL A 142 -10.27 4.01 0.69
C VAL A 142 -9.48 2.84 1.26
N ALA A 143 -10.20 1.78 1.65
CA ALA A 143 -9.60 0.50 1.97
C ALA A 143 -9.66 -0.39 0.73
N LEU A 144 -8.56 -1.08 0.42
CA LEU A 144 -8.45 -1.90 -0.79
C LEU A 144 -8.15 -3.36 -0.43
N HIS A 145 -8.97 -4.27 -0.95
CA HIS A 145 -8.75 -5.71 -0.86
C HIS A 145 -8.05 -6.22 -2.14
N PRO A 146 -6.80 -6.73 -2.04
CA PRO A 146 -5.98 -7.07 -3.21
C PRO A 146 -6.39 -8.36 -3.94
N GLY A 147 -7.41 -9.06 -3.43
CA GLY A 147 -7.67 -10.46 -3.78
C GLY A 147 -6.71 -11.40 -3.06
N THR A 148 -6.75 -12.69 -3.40
CA THR A 148 -5.81 -13.67 -2.84
C THR A 148 -4.52 -13.63 -3.64
N VAL A 149 -3.51 -12.93 -3.12
CA VAL A 149 -2.23 -12.74 -3.83
C VAL A 149 -1.18 -13.73 -3.36
N GLU A 150 -0.50 -14.36 -4.31
CA GLU A 150 0.61 -15.25 -4.05
C GLU A 150 1.82 -14.49 -3.45
N THR A 151 1.90 -14.55 -2.12
CA THR A 151 2.96 -13.96 -1.30
C THR A 151 3.31 -14.88 -0.14
N ASP A 152 4.43 -14.67 0.52
CA ASP A 152 4.80 -15.48 1.71
C ASP A 152 3.74 -15.44 2.82
N LEU A 153 2.99 -14.32 2.91
CA LEU A 153 1.86 -14.18 3.83
C LEU A 153 0.71 -15.15 3.49
N SER A 154 0.45 -15.36 2.21
CA SER A 154 -0.67 -16.20 1.73
C SER A 154 -0.40 -17.71 1.80
N VAL A 155 0.83 -18.16 2.09
CA VAL A 155 1.24 -19.58 2.04
C VAL A 155 0.25 -20.51 2.74
N PRO A 156 -0.28 -20.20 3.95
CA PRO A 156 -1.26 -21.07 4.61
C PRO A 156 -2.63 -21.15 3.92
N TYR A 157 -3.00 -20.16 3.11
CA TYR A 157 -4.31 -20.04 2.46
C TYR A 157 -4.36 -20.62 1.05
N ARG A 158 -3.20 -20.94 0.44
CA ARG A 158 -3.15 -21.45 -0.93
C ARG A 158 -3.76 -22.84 -1.09
N GLN A 159 -3.78 -23.64 -0.01
CA GLN A 159 -4.21 -25.04 -0.08
C GLN A 159 -5.68 -25.22 -0.49
N ASN A 160 -6.53 -24.23 -0.19
CA ASN A 160 -7.98 -24.30 -0.43
C ASN A 160 -8.48 -23.28 -1.46
N VAL A 161 -7.57 -22.62 -2.18
CA VAL A 161 -7.92 -21.62 -3.20
C VAL A 161 -7.65 -22.22 -4.57
N SER A 162 -8.65 -22.20 -5.47
CA SER A 162 -8.44 -22.66 -6.84
C SER A 162 -7.35 -21.82 -7.50
N LYS A 163 -6.50 -22.43 -8.33
CA LYS A 163 -5.38 -21.73 -8.99
C LYS A 163 -5.82 -20.47 -9.74
N GLU A 164 -7.05 -20.48 -10.26
CA GLU A 164 -7.70 -19.35 -10.96
C GLU A 164 -7.98 -18.14 -10.05
N LYS A 165 -8.13 -18.35 -8.74
CA LYS A 165 -8.38 -17.31 -7.74
C LYS A 165 -7.10 -16.85 -7.03
N LEU A 166 -5.94 -17.39 -7.39
CA LEU A 166 -4.65 -17.01 -6.84
C LEU A 166 -3.94 -16.05 -7.80
N PHE A 167 -3.83 -14.79 -7.41
CA PHE A 167 -3.26 -13.74 -8.24
C PHE A 167 -1.75 -13.63 -8.08
N SER A 168 -1.06 -13.31 -9.18
CA SER A 168 0.30 -12.77 -9.09
C SER A 168 0.24 -11.38 -8.46
N ALA A 169 1.32 -10.98 -7.76
CA ALA A 169 1.41 -9.64 -7.18
C ALA A 169 1.34 -8.53 -8.25
N ALA A 170 1.85 -8.80 -9.45
CA ALA A 170 1.77 -7.86 -10.56
C ALA A 170 0.32 -7.67 -11.06
N TYR A 171 -0.44 -8.76 -11.21
CA TYR A 171 -1.84 -8.69 -11.61
C TYR A 171 -2.69 -7.96 -10.56
N SER A 172 -2.52 -8.32 -9.27
CA SER A 172 -3.22 -7.65 -8.18
C SER A 172 -2.96 -6.15 -8.15
N VAL A 173 -1.69 -5.73 -8.26
CA VAL A 173 -1.33 -4.30 -8.32
C VAL A 173 -1.92 -3.61 -9.54
N GLN A 174 -1.91 -4.24 -10.72
CA GLN A 174 -2.54 -3.67 -11.91
C GLN A 174 -4.03 -3.40 -11.68
N CYS A 175 -4.74 -4.36 -11.10
CA CYS A 175 -6.16 -4.22 -10.76
C CYS A 175 -6.39 -3.10 -9.73
N LEU A 176 -5.60 -3.07 -8.66
CA LEU A 176 -5.68 -2.03 -7.63
C LEU A 176 -5.38 -0.63 -8.17
N MET A 177 -4.38 -0.49 -9.05
CA MET A 177 -4.08 0.78 -9.70
C MET A 177 -5.22 1.25 -10.58
N ASN A 178 -5.89 0.36 -11.32
CA ASN A 178 -7.08 0.72 -12.09
C ASN A 178 -8.21 1.26 -11.19
N VAL A 179 -8.37 0.70 -9.98
CA VAL A 179 -9.31 1.23 -8.99
C VAL A 179 -8.88 2.61 -8.51
N ILE A 180 -7.60 2.78 -8.15
CA ILE A 180 -7.02 4.04 -7.66
C ILE A 180 -7.15 5.16 -8.69
N ASP A 181 -6.82 4.91 -9.96
CA ASP A 181 -6.89 5.89 -11.05
C ASP A 181 -8.35 6.32 -11.34
N GLY A 182 -9.32 5.45 -11.03
CA GLY A 182 -10.75 5.72 -11.10
C GLY A 182 -11.36 6.29 -9.82
N LEU A 183 -10.59 6.56 -8.77
CA LEU A 183 -11.12 7.12 -7.51
C LEU A 183 -11.53 8.57 -7.68
N SER A 184 -12.59 8.91 -6.95
CA SER A 184 -13.06 10.28 -6.76
C SER A 184 -13.51 10.46 -5.32
N LEU A 185 -13.72 11.72 -4.91
CA LEU A 185 -14.20 12.04 -3.57
C LEU A 185 -15.56 11.37 -3.25
N HIS A 186 -16.38 11.02 -4.25
CA HIS A 186 -17.64 10.28 -4.04
C HIS A 186 -17.45 8.83 -3.57
N LYS A 187 -16.25 8.27 -3.76
CA LYS A 187 -15.89 6.92 -3.33
C LYS A 187 -15.08 6.90 -2.03
N THR A 188 -14.82 8.06 -1.41
CA THR A 188 -14.10 8.15 -0.14
C THR A 188 -14.85 7.40 0.97
N GLY A 189 -14.11 6.74 1.86
CA GLY A 189 -14.65 5.98 2.98
C GLY A 189 -15.33 4.66 2.60
N ARG A 190 -15.00 4.09 1.44
CA ARG A 190 -15.48 2.78 0.98
C ARG A 190 -14.41 1.69 1.13
N PHE A 191 -14.86 0.44 1.19
CA PHE A 191 -14.02 -0.75 1.10
C PHE A 191 -14.21 -1.37 -0.29
N LEU A 192 -13.15 -1.39 -1.10
CA LEU A 192 -13.23 -1.84 -2.48
C LEU A 192 -12.34 -3.05 -2.73
N ALA A 193 -12.79 -3.99 -3.55
CA ALA A 193 -11.98 -5.09 -4.05
C ALA A 193 -11.15 -4.67 -5.27
N TRP A 194 -10.23 -5.55 -5.66
CA TRP A 194 -9.35 -5.42 -6.83
C TRP A 194 -10.08 -5.15 -8.14
N ASP A 195 -11.32 -5.60 -8.28
CA ASP A 195 -12.18 -5.38 -9.46
C ASP A 195 -13.04 -4.10 -9.36
N GLY A 196 -12.91 -3.35 -8.27
CA GLY A 196 -13.67 -2.14 -7.99
C GLY A 196 -15.06 -2.38 -7.38
N SER A 197 -15.44 -3.64 -7.13
CA SER A 197 -16.66 -3.96 -6.38
C SER A 197 -16.55 -3.49 -4.93
N GLU A 198 -17.68 -3.08 -4.35
CA GLU A 198 -17.75 -2.65 -2.96
C GLU A 198 -17.94 -3.85 -2.04
N LEU A 199 -17.11 -3.92 -1.00
CA LEU A 199 -17.14 -4.95 0.02
C LEU A 199 -17.85 -4.43 1.27
N THR A 200 -18.46 -5.35 2.03
CA THR A 200 -19.04 -5.05 3.33
C THR A 200 -17.95 -4.98 4.41
N TRP A 201 -18.16 -4.12 5.40
CA TRP A 201 -17.29 -4.02 6.58
C TRP A 201 -17.51 -5.17 7.56
#